data_AF-A0A2L0CLP9-F1
#
_entry.id   AF-A0A2L0CLP9-F1
#
_cell.length_a   1.000
_cell.length_b   1.000
_cell.length_c   1.000
_cell.angle_alpha   90.00
_cell.angle_beta   90.00
_cell.angle_gamma   90.00
#
_symmetry.space_group_name_H-M   'P 1'
#
loop_
_entity.id
_entity.type
_entity.pdbx_description
1 polymer ?
#
loop_
_entity_poly.entity_id
_entity_poly.type
_entity_poly.pdbx_seq_one_letter_code
_entity_poly.pdbx_strand_id
1 'polypeptide(L)'
;IRRGSRCSTAKAFLRPARLRKNIHIALNAHVTRVLINPTTMRAFGVEFVRNGRRQIVLARKEVIMAAGAINTPQIMMLSGIGPKKELDKFGIPILKDLPVGENLQDHVGMGGFTFLVNKPVSIVQDRFQAFPMTMEYVMRSKGPMTTLGGVEGLAFVNTKYGNRSWPDVQFHMAPASVNSDAGYRVRKVLGLTDQLYNTVYKPISNKDVFSLMPLLLRPRSRGWVRLQSKNPFVAPLINANYFDHPQDIKVLVEGAKMAIQIANSEAFKQFGTRVHKIPFPNCKQFPFASDEYLECHIRT
;
A
#
# COMPACT_ATOMS: atom_id res chain seq x y z
N ILE A 1 5.89 3.99 -16.31
CA ILE A 1 7.35 3.91 -16.53
C ILE A 1 7.72 4.73 -17.76
N ARG A 2 8.91 5.34 -17.85
CA ARG A 2 9.38 6.03 -19.06
C ARG A 2 10.86 5.72 -19.30
N ARG A 3 11.16 5.01 -20.40
CA ARG A 3 12.50 4.50 -20.75
C ARG A 3 13.14 3.70 -19.60
N GLY A 4 12.48 2.64 -19.14
CA GLY A 4 12.99 1.78 -18.06
C GLY A 4 13.00 2.39 -16.65
N SER A 5 12.84 3.72 -16.49
CA SER A 5 12.87 4.38 -15.19
C SER A 5 11.49 4.80 -14.66
N ARG A 6 11.40 4.96 -13.34
CA ARG A 6 10.27 5.60 -12.66
C ARG A 6 9.94 6.96 -13.30
N CYS A 7 8.65 7.16 -13.58
CA CYS A 7 8.08 8.43 -14.00
C CYS A 7 7.04 8.85 -12.97
N SER A 8 7.47 9.57 -11.94
CA SER A 8 6.58 10.12 -10.90
C SER A 8 5.80 11.33 -11.42
N THR A 9 4.77 11.74 -10.69
CA THR A 9 4.03 12.99 -10.94
C THR A 9 4.97 14.20 -10.99
N ALA A 10 5.96 14.28 -10.10
CA ALA A 10 6.97 15.34 -10.13
C ALA A 10 7.81 15.33 -11.43
N LYS A 11 8.20 14.15 -11.92
CA LYS A 11 8.99 14.03 -13.17
C LYS A 11 8.14 14.33 -14.42
N ALA A 12 6.86 13.97 -14.39
CA ALA A 12 5.93 14.16 -15.50
C ALA A 12 5.42 15.62 -15.59
N PHE A 13 5.10 16.25 -14.45
CA PHE A 13 4.38 17.52 -14.43
C PHE A 13 5.21 18.69 -13.87
N LEU A 14 5.88 18.50 -12.72
CA LEU A 14 6.59 19.61 -12.05
C LEU A 14 7.93 19.94 -12.71
N ARG A 15 8.73 18.92 -13.06
CA ARG A 15 10.06 19.13 -13.69
C ARG A 15 9.97 19.90 -15.00
N PRO A 16 9.04 19.60 -15.93
CA PRO A 16 8.89 20.38 -17.16
C PRO A 16 8.42 21.82 -16.92
N ALA A 17 7.63 22.05 -15.86
CA ALA A 17 7.07 23.37 -15.55
C ALA A 17 7.97 24.24 -14.66
N ARG A 18 9.12 23.73 -14.20
CA ARG A 18 9.95 24.35 -13.15
C ARG A 18 10.49 25.76 -13.46
N LEU A 19 10.58 26.13 -14.74
CA LEU A 19 11.09 27.44 -15.17
C LEU A 19 9.98 28.47 -15.40
N ARG A 20 8.71 28.09 -15.25
CA ARG A 20 7.58 29.02 -15.41
C ARG A 20 7.57 29.99 -14.22
N LYS A 21 7.61 31.29 -14.50
CA LYS A 21 7.66 32.36 -13.49
C LYS A 21 6.44 32.41 -12.56
N ASN A 22 5.32 31.81 -12.97
CA ASN A 22 4.06 31.79 -12.22
C ASN A 22 3.89 30.52 -11.34
N ILE A 23 4.91 29.67 -11.22
CA ILE A 23 4.88 28.49 -10.36
C ILE A 23 6.05 28.57 -9.38
N HIS A 24 5.74 28.51 -8.09
CA HIS A 24 6.73 28.49 -7.02
C HIS A 24 6.63 27.16 -6.27
N ILE A 25 7.76 26.48 -6.08
CA ILE A 25 7.83 25.21 -5.37
C ILE A 25 8.72 25.40 -4.14
N ALA A 26 8.14 25.21 -2.95
CA ALA A 26 8.87 25.22 -1.70
C ALA A 26 9.06 23.78 -1.20
N LEU A 27 10.31 23.30 -1.18
CA LEU A 27 10.67 22.04 -0.56
C LEU A 27 10.93 22.24 0.93
N ASN A 28 10.84 21.16 1.71
CA ASN A 28 11.05 21.14 3.16
C ASN A 28 10.14 22.14 3.90
N ALA A 29 8.91 22.31 3.39
CA ALA A 29 7.89 23.19 3.93
C ALA A 29 6.73 22.35 4.46
N HIS A 30 6.74 22.06 5.77
CA HIS A 30 5.71 21.24 6.41
C HIS A 30 4.53 22.11 6.82
N VAL A 31 3.39 21.99 6.13
CA VAL A 31 2.17 22.72 6.46
C VAL A 31 1.65 22.27 7.82
N THR A 32 1.40 23.22 8.72
CA THR A 32 0.92 22.95 10.07
C THR A 32 -0.59 23.14 10.19
N ARG A 33 -1.15 24.11 9.47
CA ARG A 33 -2.60 24.38 9.40
C ARG A 33 -2.97 25.29 8.24
N VAL A 34 -4.24 25.26 7.85
CA VAL A 34 -4.89 26.25 6.98
C VAL A 34 -5.38 27.42 7.84
N LEU A 35 -5.22 28.63 7.32
CA LEU A 35 -5.69 29.85 7.96
C LEU A 35 -7.09 30.18 7.41
N ILE A 36 -8.09 30.17 8.29
CA ILE A 36 -9.51 30.33 7.95
C ILE A 36 -10.10 31.43 8.81
N ASN A 37 -10.87 32.33 8.19
CA ASN A 37 -11.60 33.35 8.91
C ASN A 37 -12.84 32.72 9.59
N PRO A 38 -13.00 32.83 10.93
CA PRO A 38 -14.05 32.13 11.66
C PRO A 38 -15.47 32.65 11.38
N THR A 39 -15.62 33.89 10.93
CA THR A 39 -16.93 34.50 10.65
C THR A 39 -17.41 34.16 9.24
N THR A 40 -16.53 34.27 8.25
CA THR A 40 -16.87 34.05 6.83
C THR A 40 -16.62 32.62 6.36
N MET A 41 -15.93 31.81 7.18
CA MET A 41 -15.47 30.46 6.84
C MET A 41 -14.60 30.41 5.57
N ARG A 42 -13.96 31.53 5.20
CA ARG A 42 -13.07 31.62 4.04
C ARG A 42 -11.63 31.30 4.40
N ALA A 43 -11.04 30.34 3.71
CA ALA A 43 -9.59 30.10 3.77
C ALA A 43 -8.82 31.24 3.07
N PHE A 44 -7.79 31.77 3.71
CA PHE A 44 -7.03 32.91 3.20
C PHE A 44 -5.51 32.68 3.18
N GLY A 45 -5.03 31.51 3.60
CA GLY A 45 -3.63 31.16 3.56
C GLY A 45 -3.30 29.85 4.25
N VAL A 46 -2.01 29.54 4.34
CA VAL A 46 -1.51 28.40 5.11
C VAL A 46 -0.32 28.82 5.96
N GLU A 47 -0.22 28.19 7.12
CA GLU A 47 0.94 28.24 7.99
C GLU A 47 1.79 26.99 7.74
N PHE A 48 3.12 27.17 7.62
CA PHE A 48 4.04 26.06 7.46
C PHE A 48 5.36 26.32 8.19
N VAL A 49 6.12 25.27 8.44
CA VAL A 49 7.47 25.35 9.01
C VAL A 49 8.49 24.97 7.95
N ARG A 50 9.50 25.80 7.79
CA ARG A 50 10.65 25.56 6.91
C ARG A 50 11.93 26.01 7.60
N ASN A 51 12.93 25.14 7.62
CA ASN A 51 14.22 25.40 8.29
C ASN A 51 14.05 25.85 9.75
N GLY A 52 13.14 25.19 10.49
CA GLY A 52 12.83 25.51 11.90
C GLY A 52 12.05 26.79 12.13
N ARG A 53 11.72 27.55 11.08
CA ARG A 53 10.97 28.82 11.19
C ARG A 53 9.54 28.65 10.70
N ARG A 54 8.60 29.18 11.48
CA ARG A 54 7.19 29.27 11.09
C ARG A 54 6.99 30.42 10.12
N GLN A 55 6.27 30.17 9.04
CA GLN A 55 6.01 31.10 7.96
C GLN A 55 4.55 31.02 7.54
N ILE A 56 4.04 32.11 6.98
CA ILE A 56 2.67 32.20 6.46
C ILE A 56 2.75 32.60 5.00
N VAL A 57 1.93 31.95 4.18
CA VAL A 57 1.67 32.39 2.80
C VAL A 57 0.17 32.62 2.62
N LEU A 58 -0.18 33.77 2.06
CA LEU A 58 -1.56 34.17 1.82
C LEU A 58 -2.02 33.75 0.42
N ALA A 59 -3.27 33.33 0.32
CA ALA A 59 -3.92 32.93 -0.92
C ALA A 59 -5.02 33.94 -1.28
N ARG A 60 -4.95 34.52 -2.50
CA ARG A 60 -5.98 35.47 -2.97
C ARG A 60 -7.29 34.79 -3.38
N LYS A 61 -7.21 33.56 -3.87
CA LYS A 61 -8.37 32.81 -4.38
C LYS A 61 -8.69 31.64 -3.46
N GLU A 62 -7.88 30.59 -3.52
CA GLU A 62 -8.19 29.30 -2.91
C GLU A 62 -6.95 28.66 -2.28
N VAL A 63 -7.19 27.76 -1.32
CA VAL A 63 -6.22 26.81 -0.79
C VAL A 63 -6.70 25.41 -1.16
N ILE A 64 -5.87 24.66 -1.89
CA ILE A 64 -6.20 23.30 -2.34
C ILE A 64 -5.37 22.30 -1.54
N MET A 65 -6.05 21.40 -0.83
CA MET A 65 -5.41 20.34 -0.06
C MET A 65 -5.02 19.16 -0.96
N ALA A 66 -3.74 18.81 -0.96
CA ALA A 66 -3.20 17.68 -1.70
C ALA A 66 -2.21 16.85 -0.85
N ALA A 67 -2.45 16.76 0.45
CA ALA A 67 -1.56 16.09 1.40
C ALA A 67 -1.81 14.56 1.51
N GLY A 68 -2.68 14.01 0.66
CA GLY A 68 -3.05 12.59 0.66
C GLY A 68 -4.09 12.22 1.73
N ALA A 69 -4.56 10.97 1.70
CA ALA A 69 -5.66 10.48 2.54
C ALA A 69 -5.37 10.49 4.05
N ILE A 70 -4.09 10.52 4.45
CA ILE A 70 -3.66 10.49 5.85
C ILE A 70 -3.39 11.90 6.39
N ASN A 71 -2.56 12.70 5.72
CA ASN A 71 -2.16 14.00 6.27
C ASN A 71 -3.20 15.10 6.01
N THR A 72 -4.05 14.97 4.99
CA THR A 72 -5.13 15.95 4.74
C THR A 72 -6.10 16.04 5.92
N PRO A 73 -6.69 14.94 6.43
CA PRO A 73 -7.58 15.04 7.59
C PRO A 73 -6.86 15.56 8.84
N GLN A 74 -5.59 15.19 9.06
CA GLN A 74 -4.80 15.75 10.16
C GLN A 74 -4.69 17.27 10.08
N ILE A 75 -4.28 17.82 8.93
CA ILE A 75 -4.13 19.28 8.75
C ILE A 75 -5.49 19.98 8.93
N MET A 76 -6.56 19.41 8.37
CA MET A 76 -7.92 19.97 8.50
C MET A 76 -8.37 20.02 9.97
N MET A 77 -8.17 18.93 10.73
CA MET A 77 -8.48 18.89 12.16
C MET A 77 -7.64 19.91 12.94
N LEU A 78 -6.33 20.00 12.70
CA LEU A 78 -5.46 21.03 13.31
C LEU A 78 -5.83 22.46 12.90
N SER A 79 -6.59 22.63 11.83
CA SER A 79 -7.14 23.92 11.37
C SER A 79 -8.51 24.23 11.97
N GLY A 80 -9.03 23.37 12.86
CA GLY A 80 -10.35 23.55 13.49
C GLY A 80 -11.53 23.00 12.67
N ILE A 81 -11.28 22.19 11.64
CA ILE A 81 -12.33 21.52 10.86
C ILE A 81 -12.22 20.01 11.06
N GLY A 82 -13.16 19.44 11.81
CA GLY A 82 -13.21 18.02 12.09
C GLY A 82 -14.18 17.66 13.19
N PRO A 83 -14.21 16.38 13.63
CA PRO A 83 -15.21 15.92 14.58
C PRO A 83 -15.06 16.67 15.91
N LYS A 84 -16.14 17.30 16.39
CA LYS A 84 -16.14 18.08 17.63
C LYS A 84 -15.47 17.35 18.80
N LYS A 85 -15.87 16.08 19.02
CA LYS A 85 -15.31 15.23 20.09
C LYS A 85 -13.81 15.01 19.98
N GLU A 86 -13.26 15.02 18.76
CA GLU A 86 -11.82 14.84 18.55
C GLU A 86 -11.05 16.15 18.77
N LEU A 87 -11.60 17.27 18.29
CA LEU A 87 -11.01 18.60 18.47
C LEU A 87 -11.01 19.05 19.94
N ASP A 88 -12.10 18.78 20.66
CA ASP A 88 -12.25 19.11 22.09
C ASP A 88 -11.18 18.43 22.95
N LYS A 89 -10.80 17.16 22.66
CA LYS A 89 -9.74 16.43 23.39
C LYS A 89 -8.40 17.16 23.42
N PHE A 90 -8.10 17.90 22.37
CA PHE A 90 -6.82 18.61 22.22
C PHE A 90 -6.95 20.12 22.43
N GLY A 91 -8.14 20.61 22.80
CA GLY A 91 -8.42 22.03 22.98
C GLY A 91 -8.26 22.85 21.70
N ILE A 92 -8.57 22.27 20.54
CA ILE A 92 -8.48 22.95 19.25
C ILE A 92 -9.79 23.73 19.03
N PRO A 93 -9.74 25.06 18.76
CA PRO A 93 -10.93 25.83 18.45
C PRO A 93 -11.69 25.25 17.25
N ILE A 94 -12.97 24.97 17.44
CA ILE A 94 -13.82 24.36 16.41
C ILE A 94 -14.38 25.46 15.52
N LEU A 95 -13.98 25.47 14.25
CA LEU A 95 -14.58 26.30 13.21
C LEU A 95 -15.76 25.60 12.55
N LYS A 96 -15.63 24.28 12.32
CA LYS A 96 -16.71 23.47 11.74
C LYS A 96 -16.62 22.03 12.19
N ASP A 97 -17.73 21.52 12.73
CA ASP A 97 -17.90 20.12 13.06
C ASP A 97 -18.25 19.33 11.78
N LEU A 98 -17.34 18.47 11.34
CA LEU A 98 -17.47 17.60 10.17
C LEU A 98 -16.79 16.26 10.45
N PRO A 99 -17.22 15.15 9.81
CA PRO A 99 -16.63 13.82 10.01
C PRO A 99 -15.26 13.66 9.30
N VAL A 100 -14.36 14.62 9.45
CA VAL A 100 -13.01 14.59 8.87
C VAL A 100 -12.21 13.46 9.50
N GLY A 101 -11.55 12.67 8.65
CA GLY A 101 -10.74 11.53 9.08
C GLY A 101 -11.51 10.22 9.12
N GLU A 102 -12.85 10.23 9.03
CA GLU A 102 -13.66 9.02 8.95
C GLU A 102 -13.71 8.44 7.52
N ASN A 103 -14.25 7.22 7.37
CA ASN A 103 -14.43 6.53 6.08
C ASN A 103 -13.12 6.23 5.33
N LEU A 104 -12.03 5.97 6.07
CA LEU A 104 -10.78 5.48 5.49
C LEU A 104 -11.00 4.11 4.86
N GLN A 105 -10.51 3.93 3.64
CA GLN A 105 -10.59 2.70 2.87
C GLN A 105 -9.23 2.40 2.28
N ASP A 106 -8.84 1.13 2.31
CA ASP A 106 -7.63 0.63 1.66
C ASP A 106 -7.89 -0.79 1.14
N HIS A 107 -7.14 -1.19 0.11
CA HIS A 107 -7.25 -2.51 -0.50
C HIS A 107 -6.31 -3.49 0.21
N VAL A 108 -6.84 -4.18 1.22
CA VAL A 108 -6.11 -5.26 1.90
C VAL A 108 -6.06 -6.51 1.03
N GLY A 109 -4.97 -7.27 1.12
CA GLY A 109 -4.79 -8.52 0.37
C GLY A 109 -4.10 -9.61 1.17
N MET A 110 -4.15 -10.83 0.63
CA MET A 110 -3.51 -12.00 1.22
C MET A 110 -2.00 -12.00 0.92
N GLY A 111 -1.19 -11.71 1.95
CA GLY A 111 0.27 -11.72 1.84
C GLY A 111 0.88 -13.12 1.81
N GLY A 112 2.03 -13.26 1.16
CA GLY A 112 2.87 -14.46 1.30
C GLY A 112 2.32 -15.74 0.65
N PHE A 113 1.28 -15.63 -0.18
CA PHE A 113 0.70 -16.77 -0.89
C PHE A 113 1.61 -17.20 -2.05
N THR A 114 2.31 -18.31 -1.84
CA THR A 114 3.50 -18.68 -2.62
C THR A 114 3.30 -19.99 -3.37
N PHE A 115 3.73 -20.02 -4.63
CA PHE A 115 3.71 -21.20 -5.48
C PHE A 115 5.13 -21.51 -5.95
N LEU A 116 5.62 -22.70 -5.63
CA LEU A 116 6.90 -23.22 -6.09
C LEU A 116 6.81 -23.61 -7.56
N VAL A 117 7.86 -23.35 -8.32
CA VAL A 117 8.00 -23.82 -9.71
C VAL A 117 9.36 -24.50 -9.90
N ASN A 118 9.44 -25.38 -10.89
CA ASN A 118 10.66 -26.15 -11.18
C ASN A 118 11.57 -25.46 -12.21
N LYS A 119 11.08 -24.42 -12.89
CA LYS A 119 11.86 -23.67 -13.89
C LYS A 119 12.55 -22.46 -13.26
N PRO A 120 13.80 -22.14 -13.66
CA PRO A 120 14.58 -21.02 -13.12
C PRO A 120 14.17 -19.66 -13.72
N VAL A 121 12.88 -19.33 -13.67
CA VAL A 121 12.29 -18.16 -14.33
C VAL A 121 11.90 -17.04 -13.36
N SER A 122 11.96 -17.28 -12.06
CA SER A 122 11.61 -16.28 -11.06
C SER A 122 12.76 -15.30 -10.77
N ILE A 123 12.41 -14.16 -10.16
CA ILE A 123 13.33 -13.16 -9.63
C ILE A 123 13.81 -13.66 -8.27
N VAL A 124 15.05 -14.15 -8.23
CA VAL A 124 15.74 -14.57 -7.00
C VAL A 124 17.05 -13.81 -6.90
N GLN A 125 17.33 -13.25 -5.72
CA GLN A 125 18.45 -12.33 -5.49
C GLN A 125 19.81 -12.90 -5.96
N ASP A 126 20.07 -14.19 -5.74
CA ASP A 126 21.34 -14.83 -6.06
C ASP A 126 21.67 -14.88 -7.56
N ARG A 127 20.66 -14.75 -8.45
CA ARG A 127 20.87 -14.72 -9.91
C ARG A 127 21.33 -13.37 -10.43
N PHE A 128 21.34 -12.35 -9.57
CA PHE A 128 21.51 -10.98 -9.98
C PHE A 128 22.88 -10.43 -9.56
N GLN A 129 23.78 -10.33 -10.53
CA GLN A 129 25.06 -9.66 -10.33
C GLN A 129 24.87 -8.14 -10.43
N ALA A 130 25.14 -7.43 -9.32
CA ALA A 130 24.85 -6.01 -9.20
C ALA A 130 25.55 -5.16 -10.28
N PHE A 131 26.82 -5.42 -10.56
CA PHE A 131 27.60 -4.56 -11.48
C PHE A 131 27.16 -4.70 -12.95
N PRO A 132 27.13 -5.89 -13.58
CA PRO A 132 26.68 -6.03 -14.97
C PRO A 132 25.26 -5.55 -15.18
N MET A 133 24.35 -5.89 -14.26
CA MET A 133 22.95 -5.46 -14.31
C MET A 133 22.83 -3.93 -14.26
N THR A 134 23.55 -3.29 -13.34
CA THR A 134 23.55 -1.83 -13.22
C THR A 134 24.08 -1.18 -14.49
N MET A 135 25.15 -1.73 -15.06
CA MET A 135 25.73 -1.19 -16.29
C MET A 135 24.76 -1.32 -17.47
N GLU A 136 24.07 -2.46 -17.60
CA GLU A 136 23.04 -2.64 -18.63
C GLU A 136 21.91 -1.60 -18.49
N TYR A 137 21.44 -1.37 -17.25
CA TYR A 137 20.41 -0.37 -16.99
C TYR A 137 20.87 1.05 -17.29
N VAL A 138 22.05 1.45 -16.81
CA VAL A 138 22.58 2.82 -17.00
C VAL A 138 22.87 3.10 -18.46
N MET A 139 23.53 2.17 -19.18
CA MET A 139 23.94 2.39 -20.56
C MET A 139 22.80 2.18 -21.57
N ARG A 140 21.90 1.22 -21.32
CA ARG A 140 20.91 0.78 -22.32
C ARG A 140 19.45 1.01 -21.89
N SER A 141 19.20 1.42 -20.64
CA SER A 141 17.85 1.50 -20.07
C SER A 141 17.07 0.18 -20.20
N LYS A 142 17.79 -0.94 -20.09
CA LYS A 142 17.30 -2.31 -20.23
C LYS A 142 17.80 -3.17 -19.07
N GLY A 143 17.44 -4.44 -19.09
CA GLY A 143 17.90 -5.43 -18.12
C GLY A 143 16.99 -5.50 -16.88
N PRO A 144 17.31 -6.39 -15.93
CA PRO A 144 16.44 -6.71 -14.80
C PRO A 144 16.03 -5.50 -13.95
N MET A 145 16.83 -4.44 -13.82
CA MET A 145 16.44 -3.24 -13.04
C MET A 145 15.25 -2.46 -13.61
N THR A 146 14.82 -2.75 -14.84
CA THR A 146 13.59 -2.17 -15.40
C THR A 146 12.33 -2.92 -14.98
N THR A 147 12.44 -4.08 -14.32
CA THR A 147 11.33 -4.83 -13.74
C THR A 147 10.51 -3.94 -12.82
N LEU A 148 9.21 -4.21 -12.75
CA LEU A 148 8.33 -3.53 -11.79
C LEU A 148 8.65 -3.96 -10.34
N GLY A 149 9.40 -5.07 -10.17
CA GLY A 149 10.02 -5.46 -8.91
C GLY A 149 9.04 -6.00 -7.87
N GLY A 150 7.79 -6.25 -8.28
CA GLY A 150 6.77 -6.75 -7.37
C GLY A 150 5.47 -7.17 -8.05
N VAL A 151 5.01 -6.49 -9.10
CA VAL A 151 3.77 -6.88 -9.80
C VAL A 151 4.02 -6.83 -11.29
N GLU A 152 4.03 -7.99 -11.94
CA GLU A 152 4.25 -8.15 -13.38
C GLU A 152 2.97 -8.59 -14.11
N GLY A 153 2.02 -9.17 -13.38
CA GLY A 153 0.71 -9.54 -13.91
C GLY A 153 -0.42 -9.01 -13.04
N LEU A 154 -1.52 -8.64 -13.70
CA LEU A 154 -2.75 -8.19 -13.06
C LEU A 154 -3.92 -8.97 -13.62
N ALA A 155 -4.86 -9.35 -12.76
CA ALA A 155 -6.17 -9.81 -13.18
C ALA A 155 -7.24 -9.19 -12.30
N PHE A 156 -8.41 -8.93 -12.88
CA PHE A 156 -9.58 -8.43 -12.18
C PHE A 156 -10.67 -9.48 -12.33
N VAL A 157 -11.19 -9.97 -11.20
CA VAL A 157 -12.16 -11.05 -11.19
C VAL A 157 -13.31 -10.75 -10.23
N ASN A 158 -14.38 -11.51 -10.43
CA ASN A 158 -15.57 -11.46 -9.62
C ASN A 158 -15.69 -12.76 -8.84
N THR A 159 -15.74 -12.66 -7.51
CA THR A 159 -16.18 -13.76 -6.68
C THR A 159 -17.69 -13.93 -6.74
N LYS A 160 -18.22 -15.00 -6.15
CA LYS A 160 -19.66 -15.20 -5.98
C LYS A 160 -20.36 -14.11 -5.18
N TYR A 161 -19.61 -13.27 -4.44
CA TYR A 161 -20.13 -12.14 -3.68
C TYR A 161 -20.09 -10.81 -4.46
N GLY A 162 -19.39 -10.79 -5.59
CA GLY A 162 -19.18 -9.61 -6.41
C GLY A 162 -20.35 -9.33 -7.34
N ASN A 163 -20.51 -8.06 -7.73
CA ASN A 163 -21.47 -7.66 -8.76
C ASN A 163 -20.82 -7.82 -10.14
N ARG A 164 -21.47 -8.52 -11.08
CA ARG A 164 -20.93 -8.75 -12.45
C ARG A 164 -20.45 -7.49 -13.18
N SER A 165 -20.96 -6.30 -12.84
CA SER A 165 -20.56 -5.04 -13.48
C SER A 165 -19.19 -4.49 -13.01
N TRP A 166 -18.65 -4.95 -11.88
CA TRP A 166 -17.33 -4.51 -11.39
C TRP A 166 -16.63 -5.58 -10.54
N PRO A 167 -15.30 -5.71 -10.66
CA PRO A 167 -14.53 -6.70 -9.91
C PRO A 167 -14.48 -6.38 -8.42
N ASP A 168 -14.48 -7.42 -7.59
CA ASP A 168 -14.29 -7.36 -6.15
C ASP A 168 -12.91 -7.87 -5.71
N VAL A 169 -12.21 -8.60 -6.59
CA VAL A 169 -10.82 -9.05 -6.37
C VAL A 169 -9.90 -8.59 -7.50
N GLN A 170 -8.72 -8.10 -7.14
CA GLN A 170 -7.60 -7.91 -8.04
C GLN A 170 -6.48 -8.88 -7.67
N PHE A 171 -5.99 -9.65 -8.64
CA PHE A 171 -4.77 -10.41 -8.45
C PHE A 171 -3.54 -9.57 -8.80
N HIS A 172 -2.58 -9.55 -7.90
CA HIS A 172 -1.22 -9.12 -8.17
C HIS A 172 -0.34 -10.36 -8.31
N MET A 173 0.19 -10.58 -9.50
CA MET A 173 1.14 -11.65 -9.76
C MET A 173 2.56 -11.10 -9.74
N ALA A 174 3.40 -11.69 -8.88
CA ALA A 174 4.83 -11.40 -8.81
C ALA A 174 5.61 -12.64 -9.20
N PRO A 175 6.67 -12.53 -10.04
CA PRO A 175 7.61 -13.63 -10.26
C PRO A 175 8.60 -13.76 -9.08
N ALA A 176 8.14 -13.50 -7.85
CA ALA A 176 8.91 -13.56 -6.61
C ALA A 176 7.95 -13.77 -5.42
N SER A 177 8.50 -14.15 -4.27
CA SER A 177 7.78 -14.18 -2.99
C SER A 177 8.73 -13.88 -1.83
N VAL A 178 8.27 -14.06 -0.59
CA VAL A 178 8.99 -13.77 0.66
C VAL A 178 10.35 -14.47 0.76
N ASN A 179 10.51 -15.63 0.12
CA ASN A 179 11.75 -16.41 0.11
C ASN A 179 12.78 -15.96 -0.94
N SER A 180 12.41 -15.08 -1.88
CA SER A 180 13.22 -14.73 -3.05
C SER A 180 14.50 -13.93 -2.75
N ASP A 181 14.61 -13.34 -1.56
CA ASP A 181 15.75 -12.51 -1.15
C ASP A 181 16.49 -13.05 0.10
N ALA A 182 16.27 -14.32 0.44
CA ALA A 182 16.82 -14.96 1.63
C ALA A 182 16.58 -14.17 2.94
N GLY A 183 15.51 -13.35 3.01
CA GLY A 183 15.14 -12.62 4.21
C GLY A 183 15.94 -11.33 4.43
N TYR A 184 16.60 -10.82 3.40
CA TYR A 184 17.41 -9.60 3.50
C TYR A 184 16.57 -8.33 3.71
N ARG A 185 15.51 -8.16 2.93
CA ARG A 185 14.64 -6.96 2.88
C ARG A 185 13.16 -7.29 2.95
N VAL A 186 12.66 -8.26 2.17
CA VAL A 186 11.23 -8.52 1.99
C VAL A 186 10.56 -8.81 3.33
N ARG A 187 11.15 -9.67 4.16
CA ARG A 187 10.61 -9.96 5.51
C ARG A 187 10.49 -8.73 6.41
N LYS A 188 11.45 -7.78 6.31
CA LYS A 188 11.48 -6.56 7.12
C LYS A 188 10.44 -5.55 6.63
N VAL A 189 10.32 -5.41 5.31
CA VAL A 189 9.33 -4.50 4.68
C VAL A 189 7.91 -4.96 4.97
N LEU A 190 7.67 -6.27 4.96
CA LEU A 190 6.37 -6.86 5.27
C LEU A 190 6.11 -7.04 6.78
N GLY A 191 7.08 -6.71 7.64
CA GLY A 191 6.92 -6.85 9.09
C GLY A 191 6.73 -8.28 9.60
N LEU A 192 7.24 -9.29 8.87
CA LEU A 192 7.07 -10.69 9.26
C LEU A 192 7.89 -11.03 10.51
N THR A 193 7.31 -11.80 11.42
CA THR A 193 8.02 -12.30 12.61
C THR A 193 9.10 -13.30 12.22
N ASP A 194 10.15 -13.39 13.04
CA ASP A 194 11.22 -14.38 12.85
C ASP A 194 10.68 -15.80 12.86
N GLN A 195 9.71 -16.09 13.74
CA GLN A 195 9.08 -17.42 13.84
C GLN A 195 8.37 -17.79 12.53
N LEU A 196 7.55 -16.89 11.98
CA LEU A 196 6.83 -17.14 10.72
C LEU A 196 7.83 -17.32 9.57
N TYR A 197 8.80 -16.41 9.43
CA TYR A 197 9.79 -16.48 8.36
C TYR A 197 10.62 -17.77 8.42
N ASN A 198 11.18 -18.10 9.59
CA ASN A 198 12.05 -19.26 9.75
C ASN A 198 11.30 -20.58 9.55
N THR A 199 10.03 -20.63 9.92
CA THR A 199 9.21 -21.85 9.76
C THR A 199 8.77 -22.03 8.32
N VAL A 200 8.26 -20.97 7.67
CA VAL A 200 7.53 -21.08 6.41
C VAL A 200 8.44 -20.78 5.21
N TYR A 201 9.19 -19.68 5.23
CA TYR A 201 9.85 -19.17 4.02
C TYR A 201 11.34 -19.51 3.93
N LYS A 202 12.03 -19.62 5.07
CA LYS A 202 13.45 -20.01 5.11
C LYS A 202 13.71 -21.40 4.50
N PRO A 203 12.87 -22.45 4.69
CA PRO A 203 13.10 -23.76 4.08
C PRO A 203 13.04 -23.78 2.54
N ILE A 204 12.42 -22.76 1.94
CA ILE A 204 12.34 -22.58 0.49
C ILE A 204 13.18 -21.38 0.01
N SER A 205 14.13 -20.91 0.82
CA SER A 205 15.01 -19.79 0.46
C SER A 205 15.64 -20.01 -0.91
N ASN A 206 15.62 -18.98 -1.75
CA ASN A 206 16.20 -18.95 -3.10
C ASN A 206 15.65 -20.00 -4.10
N LYS A 207 14.57 -20.71 -3.75
CA LYS A 207 13.82 -21.54 -4.71
C LYS A 207 12.97 -20.69 -5.62
N ASP A 208 12.77 -21.19 -6.85
CA ASP A 208 11.89 -20.53 -7.80
C ASP A 208 10.44 -20.54 -7.37
N VAL A 209 9.84 -19.36 -7.41
CA VAL A 209 8.47 -19.13 -6.99
C VAL A 209 7.79 -18.06 -7.83
N PHE A 210 6.46 -18.08 -7.81
CA PHE A 210 5.67 -16.87 -8.02
C PHE A 210 4.70 -16.70 -6.87
N SER A 211 4.20 -15.48 -6.69
CA SER A 211 3.08 -15.19 -5.82
C SER A 211 1.90 -14.69 -6.64
N LEU A 212 0.70 -15.04 -6.19
CA LEU A 212 -0.56 -14.60 -6.79
C LEU A 212 -1.46 -14.12 -5.66
N MET A 213 -1.38 -12.83 -5.35
CA MET A 213 -2.00 -12.24 -4.17
C MET A 213 -3.40 -11.72 -4.54
N PRO A 214 -4.48 -12.24 -3.96
CA PRO A 214 -5.79 -11.60 -4.05
C PRO A 214 -5.81 -10.34 -3.17
N LEU A 215 -6.19 -9.21 -3.77
CA LEU A 215 -6.47 -7.95 -3.08
C LEU A 215 -7.98 -7.65 -3.16
N LEU A 216 -8.53 -7.17 -2.05
CA LEU A 216 -9.93 -6.77 -1.94
C LEU A 216 -10.13 -5.36 -2.49
N LEU A 217 -10.87 -5.24 -3.59
CA LEU A 217 -11.10 -3.95 -4.27
C LEU A 217 -12.26 -3.15 -3.70
N ARG A 218 -13.19 -3.83 -3.03
CA ARG A 218 -14.44 -3.24 -2.55
C ARG A 218 -14.64 -3.57 -1.07
N PRO A 219 -13.72 -3.13 -0.20
CA PRO A 219 -13.86 -3.38 1.23
C PRO A 219 -15.16 -2.78 1.73
N ARG A 220 -15.85 -3.49 2.61
CA ARG A 220 -16.97 -2.95 3.39
C ARG A 220 -16.51 -2.37 4.71
N SER A 221 -15.42 -2.88 5.26
CA SER A 221 -14.78 -2.32 6.44
C SER A 221 -14.39 -0.86 6.23
N ARG A 222 -14.53 -0.05 7.28
CA ARG A 222 -14.19 1.38 7.28
C ARG A 222 -13.31 1.72 8.46
N GLY A 223 -12.23 2.42 8.16
CA GLY A 223 -11.29 2.93 9.13
C GLY A 223 -11.45 4.42 9.39
N TRP A 224 -10.49 4.94 10.15
CA TRP A 224 -10.37 6.36 10.46
C TRP A 224 -8.91 6.82 10.61
N VAL A 225 -8.72 8.14 10.53
CA VAL A 225 -7.49 8.85 10.85
C VAL A 225 -7.82 9.90 11.91
N ARG A 226 -7.12 9.88 13.05
CA ARG A 226 -7.38 10.75 14.21
C ARG A 226 -6.12 11.45 14.68
N LEU A 227 -6.30 12.51 15.46
CA LEU A 227 -5.16 13.22 16.04
C LEU A 227 -4.57 12.39 17.19
N GLN A 228 -3.25 12.29 17.22
CA GLN A 228 -2.54 11.81 18.42
C GLN A 228 -2.13 12.97 19.32
N SER A 229 -1.92 14.15 18.74
CA SER A 229 -1.43 15.35 19.41
C SER A 229 -1.84 16.60 18.62
N LYS A 230 -1.90 17.75 19.31
CA LYS A 230 -1.96 19.07 18.67
C LYS A 230 -0.66 19.48 17.98
N ASN A 231 0.43 18.74 18.20
CA ASN A 231 1.70 18.99 17.54
C ASN A 231 1.65 18.47 16.08
N PRO A 232 1.77 19.33 15.06
CA PRO A 232 1.65 18.95 13.64
C PRO A 232 2.77 18.03 13.13
N PHE A 233 3.83 17.80 13.93
CA PHE A 233 4.93 16.90 13.61
C PHE A 233 4.75 15.49 14.18
N VAL A 234 3.75 15.29 15.04
CA VAL A 234 3.38 13.96 15.53
C VAL A 234 2.50 13.29 14.48
N ALA A 235 2.82 12.04 14.14
CA ALA A 235 2.01 11.28 13.20
C ALA A 235 0.58 11.09 13.74
N PRO A 236 -0.45 11.09 12.88
CA PRO A 236 -1.81 10.81 13.31
C PRO A 236 -1.95 9.32 13.68
N LEU A 237 -2.98 9.01 14.47
CA LEU A 237 -3.39 7.63 14.68
C LEU A 237 -4.15 7.16 13.43
N ILE A 238 -3.78 5.98 12.92
CA ILE A 238 -4.39 5.40 11.72
C ILE A 238 -4.96 4.05 12.10
N ASN A 239 -6.24 3.84 11.84
CA ASN A 239 -6.88 2.54 11.97
C ASN A 239 -7.63 2.24 10.67
N ALA A 240 -7.12 1.34 9.85
CA ALA A 240 -7.81 0.92 8.63
C ALA A 240 -9.01 0.00 8.91
N ASN A 241 -9.07 -0.57 10.11
CA ASN A 241 -10.12 -1.47 10.58
C ASN A 241 -10.34 -2.67 9.64
N TYR A 242 -9.24 -3.28 9.17
CA TYR A 242 -9.31 -4.39 8.23
C TYR A 242 -10.13 -5.56 8.80
N PHE A 243 -10.98 -6.13 7.95
CA PHE A 243 -11.79 -7.31 8.25
C PHE A 243 -12.82 -7.15 9.37
N ASP A 244 -13.17 -5.91 9.71
CA ASP A 244 -14.29 -5.58 10.60
C ASP A 244 -15.62 -6.12 10.04
N HIS A 245 -15.83 -5.95 8.73
CA HIS A 245 -16.98 -6.55 8.06
C HIS A 245 -16.64 -7.97 7.58
N PRO A 246 -17.38 -9.02 8.00
CA PRO A 246 -17.01 -10.42 7.76
C PRO A 246 -16.99 -10.83 6.29
N GLN A 247 -17.74 -10.13 5.42
CA GLN A 247 -17.73 -10.38 3.98
C GLN A 247 -16.37 -10.10 3.31
N ASP A 248 -15.56 -9.19 3.87
CA ASP A 248 -14.27 -8.82 3.30
C ASP A 248 -13.31 -10.03 3.27
N ILE A 249 -13.30 -10.80 4.36
CA ILE A 249 -12.55 -12.06 4.44
C ILE A 249 -13.13 -13.10 3.50
N LYS A 250 -14.46 -13.26 3.44
CA LYS A 250 -15.10 -14.26 2.57
C LYS A 250 -14.73 -14.05 1.10
N VAL A 251 -14.66 -12.81 0.65
CA VAL A 251 -14.21 -12.47 -0.72
C VAL A 251 -12.76 -12.88 -0.95
N LEU A 252 -11.86 -12.58 0.00
CA LEU A 252 -10.44 -12.96 -0.12
C LEU A 252 -10.22 -14.47 -0.07
N VAL A 253 -10.98 -15.21 0.75
CA VAL A 253 -10.95 -16.68 0.79
C VAL A 253 -11.30 -17.25 -0.59
N GLU A 254 -12.36 -16.75 -1.24
CA GLU A 254 -12.69 -17.17 -2.61
C GLU A 254 -11.60 -16.78 -3.61
N GLY A 255 -10.99 -15.59 -3.46
CA GLY A 255 -9.81 -15.18 -4.24
C GLY A 255 -8.63 -16.14 -4.07
N ALA A 256 -8.35 -16.60 -2.85
CA ALA A 256 -7.28 -17.56 -2.59
C ALA A 256 -7.55 -18.92 -3.25
N LYS A 257 -8.80 -19.42 -3.19
CA LYS A 257 -9.22 -20.64 -3.89
C LYS A 257 -9.04 -20.51 -5.40
N MET A 258 -9.45 -19.38 -5.98
CA MET A 258 -9.23 -19.09 -7.40
C MET A 258 -7.75 -19.08 -7.76
N ALA A 259 -6.88 -18.49 -6.92
CA ALA A 259 -5.44 -18.51 -7.15
C ALA A 259 -4.86 -19.94 -7.14
N ILE A 260 -5.34 -20.83 -6.26
CA ILE A 260 -4.98 -22.26 -6.28
C ILE A 260 -5.42 -22.92 -7.60
N GLN A 261 -6.65 -22.65 -8.05
CA GLN A 261 -7.16 -23.19 -9.31
C GLN A 261 -6.33 -22.72 -10.51
N ILE A 262 -5.97 -21.44 -10.56
CA ILE A 262 -5.11 -20.86 -11.60
C ILE A 262 -3.75 -21.56 -11.61
N ALA A 263 -3.12 -21.72 -10.44
CA ALA A 263 -1.82 -22.38 -10.30
C ALA A 263 -1.84 -23.87 -10.71
N ASN A 264 -3.00 -24.53 -10.63
CA ASN A 264 -3.21 -25.92 -11.04
C ASN A 264 -3.70 -26.08 -12.49
N SER A 265 -3.91 -24.98 -13.22
CA SER A 265 -4.40 -25.02 -14.60
C SER A 265 -3.37 -25.61 -15.58
N GLU A 266 -3.84 -26.06 -16.75
CA GLU A 266 -3.00 -26.67 -17.79
C GLU A 266 -1.81 -25.79 -18.17
N ALA A 267 -2.03 -24.49 -18.33
CA ALA A 267 -0.98 -23.53 -18.69
C ALA A 267 0.17 -23.48 -17.66
N PHE A 268 -0.10 -23.78 -16.39
CA PHE A 268 0.88 -23.78 -15.30
C PHE A 268 1.57 -25.12 -15.09
N LYS A 269 1.08 -26.22 -15.69
CA LYS A 269 1.70 -27.55 -15.59
C LYS A 269 3.13 -27.56 -16.15
N GLN A 270 3.39 -26.81 -17.21
CA GLN A 270 4.73 -26.69 -17.80
C GLN A 270 5.79 -26.13 -16.84
N PHE A 271 5.38 -25.49 -15.74
CA PHE A 271 6.27 -24.94 -14.72
C PHE A 271 6.45 -25.89 -13.52
N GLY A 272 5.74 -27.02 -13.48
CA GLY A 272 5.74 -27.93 -12.32
C GLY A 272 5.22 -27.26 -11.04
N THR A 273 4.22 -26.38 -11.21
CA THR A 273 3.70 -25.51 -10.15
C THR A 273 3.16 -26.31 -8.98
N ARG A 274 3.54 -25.92 -7.76
CA ARG A 274 3.07 -26.53 -6.51
C ARG A 274 2.78 -25.45 -5.48
N VAL A 275 1.60 -25.49 -4.87
CA VAL A 275 1.30 -24.61 -3.73
C VAL A 275 2.31 -24.88 -2.62
N HIS A 276 2.81 -23.83 -1.98
CA HIS A 276 3.67 -23.96 -0.81
C HIS A 276 2.85 -24.44 0.39
N LYS A 277 3.11 -25.67 0.85
CA LYS A 277 2.27 -26.39 1.82
C LYS A 277 2.71 -26.29 3.29
N ILE A 278 3.84 -25.65 3.59
CA ILE A 278 4.24 -25.51 5.01
C ILE A 278 3.22 -24.60 5.70
N PRO A 279 2.48 -25.11 6.70
CA PRO A 279 1.41 -24.35 7.32
C PRO A 279 1.95 -23.21 8.17
N PHE A 280 1.20 -22.11 8.23
CA PHE A 280 1.51 -21.00 9.13
C PHE A 280 1.42 -21.46 10.59
N PRO A 281 2.36 -21.05 11.48
CA PRO A 281 2.42 -21.55 12.85
C PRO A 281 1.10 -21.44 13.64
N ASN A 282 0.36 -20.35 13.45
CA ASN A 282 -0.91 -20.04 14.10
C ASN A 282 -2.15 -20.65 13.40
N CYS A 283 -1.97 -21.33 12.27
CA CYS A 283 -3.05 -21.91 11.46
C CYS A 283 -2.96 -23.44 11.33
N LYS A 284 -2.03 -24.09 12.06
CA LYS A 284 -1.77 -25.54 11.97
C LYS A 284 -2.96 -26.43 12.34
N GLN A 285 -3.88 -25.91 13.13
CA GLN A 285 -5.09 -26.61 13.57
C GLN A 285 -6.11 -26.82 12.44
N PHE A 286 -6.01 -26.06 11.35
CA PHE A 286 -6.93 -26.14 10.23
C PHE A 286 -6.35 -27.02 9.11
N PRO A 287 -7.16 -27.86 8.45
CA PRO A 287 -6.74 -28.59 7.26
C PRO A 287 -6.23 -27.62 6.19
N PHE A 288 -5.07 -27.92 5.59
CA PHE A 288 -4.46 -27.05 4.58
C PHE A 288 -5.44 -26.76 3.43
N ALA A 289 -5.52 -25.48 3.05
CA ALA A 289 -6.43 -24.96 2.01
C ALA A 289 -7.94 -25.12 2.29
N SER A 290 -8.35 -25.44 3.53
CA SER A 290 -9.74 -25.24 3.97
C SER A 290 -10.06 -23.75 4.09
N ASP A 291 -11.34 -23.41 4.15
CA ASP A 291 -11.80 -22.02 4.31
C ASP A 291 -11.24 -21.40 5.60
N GLU A 292 -11.21 -22.17 6.69
CA GLU A 292 -10.68 -21.74 7.99
C GLU A 292 -9.16 -21.53 7.94
N TYR A 293 -8.42 -22.39 7.22
CA TYR A 293 -6.99 -22.20 7.03
C TYR A 293 -6.71 -20.93 6.22
N LEU A 294 -7.43 -20.73 5.12
CA LEU A 294 -7.26 -19.55 4.25
C LEU A 294 -7.62 -18.26 4.99
N GLU A 295 -8.71 -18.24 5.75
CA GLU A 295 -9.04 -17.11 6.61
C GLU A 295 -7.94 -16.83 7.64
N CYS A 296 -7.45 -17.87 8.33
CA CYS A 296 -6.37 -17.71 9.30
C CYS A 296 -5.10 -17.13 8.66
N HIS A 297 -4.72 -17.62 7.48
CA HIS A 297 -3.60 -17.07 6.72
C HIS A 297 -3.84 -15.60 6.38
N ILE A 298 -4.99 -15.24 5.81
CA ILE A 298 -5.30 -13.84 5.43
C ILE A 298 -5.19 -12.86 6.61
N ARG A 299 -5.51 -13.31 7.83
CA ARG A 299 -5.44 -12.50 9.05
C ARG A 299 -4.05 -12.41 9.69
N THR A 300 -3.09 -13.21 9.22
CA THR A 300 -1.72 -13.29 9.76
C THR A 300 -0.79 -12.29 9.08
#